data_AF-A0A485M732-F1
#
_entry.id   AF-A0A485M732-F1
#
_cell.length_a   1.000
_cell.length_b   1.000
_cell.length_c   1.000
_cell.angle_alpha   90.00
_cell.angle_beta   90.00
_cell.angle_gamma   90.00
#
_symmetry.space_group_name_H-M   'P 1'
#
loop_
_entity.id
_entity.type
_entity.pdbx_description
1 polymer ?
#
loop_
_entity_poly.entity_id
_entity_poly.type
_entity_poly.pdbx_seq_one_letter_code
_entity_poly.pdbx_strand_id
1 'polypeptide(L)'
;MAINGQRITAVSEVRLAGNHINVNGTPLEPPYQILAIGNASDLKNRLELRGGLVEYLLSEYGISVETREKDKVVIPAFKGELYFEYAEPVKEI
;
A
#
# COMPACT_ATOMS: atom_id res chain seq x y z
N MET A 1 2.24 -5.62 -0.15
CA MET A 1 2.04 -4.34 -0.86
C MET A 1 3.04 -3.32 -0.34
N ALA A 2 3.37 -2.27 -1.12
CA ALA A 2 4.08 -1.09 -0.64
C ALA A 2 3.49 0.20 -1.24
N ILE A 3 3.63 1.31 -0.52
CA ILE A 3 3.29 2.68 -0.97
C ILE A 3 4.58 3.51 -0.95
N ASN A 4 5.03 4.02 -2.10
CA ASN A 4 6.31 4.73 -2.27
C ASN A 4 7.50 4.01 -1.57
N GLY A 5 7.57 2.69 -1.70
CA GLY A 5 8.61 1.87 -1.08
C GLY A 5 8.41 1.56 0.41
N GLN A 6 7.37 2.07 1.07
CA GLN A 6 7.01 1.68 2.43
C GLN A 6 6.20 0.39 2.41
N ARG A 7 6.77 -0.69 2.95
CA ARG A 7 6.10 -2.00 3.07
C ARG A 7 4.86 -1.88 3.96
N ILE A 8 3.73 -2.32 3.44
CA ILE A 8 2.49 -2.46 4.20
C ILE A 8 2.46 -3.84 4.85
N THR A 9 2.22 -3.85 6.15
CA THR A 9 2.09 -5.02 7.03
C THR A 9 0.78 -4.95 7.81
N ALA A 10 0.48 -5.94 8.63
CA ALA A 10 -0.74 -5.96 9.46
C ALA A 10 -0.79 -4.81 10.49
N VAL A 11 0.36 -4.22 10.85
CA VAL A 11 0.49 -3.14 11.83
C VAL A 11 0.89 -1.81 11.20
N SER A 12 0.87 -1.72 9.87
CA SER A 12 1.22 -0.48 9.18
C SER A 12 0.17 0.60 9.45
N GLU A 13 0.65 1.81 9.69
CA GLU A 13 -0.20 2.99 9.79
C GLU A 13 -0.21 3.79 8.48
N VAL A 14 -1.37 4.37 8.17
CA VAL A 14 -1.54 5.37 7.12
C VAL A 14 -2.39 6.50 7.70
N ARG A 15 -1.84 7.71 7.78
CA ARG A 15 -2.53 8.87 8.39
C ARG A 15 -2.30 10.12 7.56
N LEU A 16 -3.29 11.02 7.55
CA LEU A 16 -3.12 12.36 6.98
C LEU A 16 -2.31 13.23 7.95
N ALA A 17 -1.28 13.90 7.44
CA ALA A 17 -0.44 14.85 8.19
C ALA A 17 -0.31 16.14 7.37
N GLY A 18 -1.15 17.13 7.66
CA GLY A 18 -1.21 18.36 6.87
C GLY A 18 -1.67 18.09 5.44
N ASN A 19 -0.76 18.29 4.47
CA ASN A 19 -1.01 18.11 3.03
C ASN A 19 -0.42 16.81 2.45
N HIS A 20 0.17 15.96 3.28
CA HIS A 20 0.78 14.69 2.87
C HIS A 20 0.26 13.53 3.72
N ILE A 21 0.54 12.30 3.30
CA ILE A 21 0.24 11.12 4.13
C ILE A 21 1.52 10.63 4.82
N ASN A 22 1.40 10.22 6.08
CA ASN A 22 2.43 9.45 6.75
C ASN A 22 2.13 7.96 6.60
N VAL A 23 3.12 7.19 6.16
CA VAL A 23 3.07 5.73 6.10
C VAL A 23 4.22 5.17 6.92
N ASN A 24 3.90 4.41 7.98
CA ASN A 24 4.87 3.93 8.97
C ASN A 24 5.77 5.08 9.49
N GLY A 25 5.19 6.20 9.90
CA GLY A 25 5.92 7.39 10.35
C GLY A 25 6.72 8.15 9.27
N THR A 26 6.73 7.69 8.02
CA THR A 26 7.44 8.36 6.92
C THR A 26 6.49 9.25 6.12
N PRO A 27 6.76 10.56 5.96
CA PRO A 27 5.94 11.44 5.13
C PRO A 27 6.13 11.13 3.65
N LEU A 28 5.01 11.00 2.93
CA LEU A 28 4.93 10.70 1.51
C LEU A 28 4.05 11.74 0.80
N GLU A 29 4.55 12.28 -0.30
CA GLU A 29 3.84 13.25 -1.15
C GLU A 29 3.45 12.62 -2.50
N PRO A 30 2.41 13.16 -3.18
CA PRO A 30 2.05 12.74 -4.54
C PRO A 30 3.18 13.03 -5.56
N PRO A 31 3.28 12.26 -6.65
CA PRO A 31 2.43 11.13 -7.01
C PRO A 31 2.74 9.87 -6.20
N TYR A 32 1.70 9.14 -5.83
CA TYR A 32 1.84 7.88 -5.09
C TYR A 32 2.00 6.68 -6.02
N GLN A 33 3.00 5.85 -5.74
CA GLN A 33 3.21 4.55 -6.38
C GLN A 33 2.81 3.43 -5.41
N ILE A 34 1.87 2.61 -5.83
CA ILE A 34 1.44 1.41 -5.11
C ILE A 34 2.00 0.18 -5.84
N LEU A 35 2.75 -0.66 -5.12
CA LEU A 35 3.25 -1.94 -5.60
C LEU A 35 2.53 -3.08 -4.88
N ALA A 36 1.89 -3.97 -5.64
CA ALA A 36 1.20 -5.15 -5.12
C ALA A 36 1.69 -6.43 -5.84
N ILE A 37 1.63 -7.54 -5.12
CA ILE A 37 1.90 -8.89 -5.65
C ILE A 37 0.61 -9.69 -5.47
N GLY A 38 0.18 -10.38 -6.53
CA GLY A 38 -1.03 -11.20 -6.59
C GLY A 38 -1.30 -11.60 -8.04
N ASN A 39 -2.50 -12.10 -8.33
CA ASN A 39 -2.93 -12.28 -9.70
C ASN A 39 -3.08 -10.90 -10.36
N ALA A 40 -2.21 -10.59 -11.34
CA ALA A 40 -2.10 -9.25 -11.92
C ALA A 40 -3.42 -8.81 -12.59
N SER A 41 -4.06 -9.71 -13.34
CA SER A 41 -5.31 -9.43 -14.02
C SER A 41 -6.46 -9.25 -13.04
N ASP A 42 -6.56 -10.07 -11.99
CA ASP A 42 -7.59 -9.88 -10.95
C ASP A 42 -7.42 -8.55 -10.22
N LEU A 43 -6.18 -8.18 -9.87
CA LEU A 43 -5.89 -6.91 -9.20
C LEU A 43 -6.27 -5.71 -10.07
N LYS A 44 -5.92 -5.75 -11.36
CA LYS A 44 -6.28 -4.71 -12.32
C LYS A 44 -7.79 -4.61 -12.53
N ASN A 45 -8.44 -5.75 -12.77
CA ASN A 45 -9.88 -5.80 -12.99
C ASN A 45 -10.68 -5.22 -11.82
N ARG A 46 -10.19 -5.39 -10.57
CA ARG A 46 -10.81 -4.79 -9.37
C ARG A 46 -10.68 -3.27 -9.31
N LEU A 47 -9.61 -2.69 -9.87
CA LEU A 47 -9.43 -1.24 -9.96
C LEU A 47 -10.27 -0.63 -11.08
N GLU A 48 -10.43 -1.35 -12.19
CA GLU A 48 -11.13 -0.89 -13.40
C GLU A 48 -12.65 -1.20 -13.40
N LEU A 49 -13.20 -1.55 -12.24
CA LEU A 49 -14.65 -1.72 -12.09
C LEU A 49 -15.38 -0.41 -12.43
N ARG A 50 -16.40 -0.50 -13.27
CA ARG A 50 -17.30 0.64 -13.57
C ARG A 50 -18.00 1.11 -12.31
N GLY A 51 -18.04 2.43 -12.11
CA GLY A 51 -18.50 3.06 -10.88
C GLY A 51 -17.67 2.70 -9.65
N GLY A 52 -16.48 2.11 -9.87
CA GLY A 52 -15.57 1.68 -8.81
C GLY A 52 -14.70 2.82 -8.30
N LEU A 53 -13.69 2.44 -7.51
CA LEU A 53 -12.82 3.39 -6.83
C LEU A 53 -12.09 4.36 -7.78
N VAL A 54 -11.53 3.86 -8.88
CA VAL A 54 -10.75 4.71 -9.81
C VAL A 54 -11.63 5.76 -10.48
N GLU A 55 -12.83 5.38 -10.90
CA GLU A 55 -13.79 6.31 -11.51
C GLU A 55 -14.27 7.35 -10.49
N TYR A 56 -14.57 6.92 -9.27
CA TYR A 56 -14.92 7.82 -8.16
C TYR A 56 -13.80 8.82 -7.82
N LEU A 57 -12.54 8.37 -7.76
CA LEU A 57 -11.40 9.25 -7.50
C LEU A 57 -11.21 10.30 -8.60
N LEU A 58 -11.46 9.91 -9.86
CA LEU A 58 -11.39 10.82 -10.99
C LEU A 58 -12.55 11.82 -10.98
N SER A 59 -13.80 11.37 -10.76
CA SER A 59 -14.99 12.22 -10.84
C SER A 59 -15.07 13.21 -9.68
N GLU A 60 -14.81 12.76 -8.45
CA GLU A 60 -15.02 13.58 -7.25
C GLU A 60 -13.80 14.43 -6.88
N TYR A 61 -12.60 13.95 -7.21
CA TYR A 61 -11.35 14.58 -6.75
C TYR A 61 -10.39 14.95 -7.88
N GLY A 62 -10.70 14.59 -9.14
CA GLY A 62 -9.79 14.81 -10.27
C GLY A 62 -8.49 14.00 -10.19
N ILE A 63 -8.46 12.94 -9.36
CA ILE A 63 -7.27 12.11 -9.16
C ILE A 63 -7.25 11.04 -10.25
N SER A 64 -6.20 11.05 -11.08
CA SER A 64 -5.96 10.02 -12.08
C SER A 64 -5.18 8.85 -11.51
N VAL A 65 -5.51 7.64 -11.95
CA VAL A 65 -4.83 6.40 -11.56
C VAL A 65 -4.37 5.69 -12.82
N GLU A 66 -3.09 5.34 -12.86
CA GLU A 66 -2.52 4.53 -13.93
C GLU A 66 -2.17 3.13 -13.39
N THR A 67 -2.65 2.08 -14.06
CA THR A 67 -2.39 0.69 -13.67
C THR A 67 -1.47 0.01 -14.68
N ARG A 68 -0.45 -0.70 -14.20
CA ARG A 68 0.46 -1.50 -15.04
C ARG A 68 0.65 -2.89 -14.45
N GLU A 69 0.40 -3.91 -15.26
CA GLU A 69 0.71 -5.30 -14.93
C GLU A 69 2.22 -5.57 -15.15
N LYS A 70 2.82 -6.41 -14.31
CA LYS A 70 4.22 -6.80 -14.39
C LYS A 70 4.39 -8.25 -13.97
N ASP A 71 5.20 -9.01 -14.72
CA ASP A 71 5.54 -10.41 -14.38
C ASP A 71 6.36 -10.52 -13.09
N LYS A 72 7.15 -9.48 -12.79
CA LYS A 72 7.96 -9.40 -11.58
C LYS A 72 7.81 -8.04 -10.92
N VAL A 73 7.42 -8.07 -9.65
CA VAL A 73 7.37 -6.92 -8.76
C VAL A 73 8.19 -7.23 -7.53
N VAL A 74 9.08 -6.31 -7.14
CA VAL A 74 9.84 -6.41 -5.89
C VAL A 74 9.22 -5.46 -4.89
N ILE A 75 8.77 -6.00 -3.77
CA ILE A 75 8.29 -5.20 -2.63
C ILE A 75 9.43 -5.17 -1.60
N PRO A 76 9.90 -3.97 -1.19
CA PRO A 76 10.96 -3.87 -0.19
C PRO A 76 10.54 -4.51 1.14
N ALA A 77 11.54 -4.98 1.90
CA ALA A 77 11.32 -5.47 3.24
C ALA A 77 10.80 -4.34 4.15
N PHE A 78 9.99 -4.71 5.15
CA PHE A 78 9.64 -3.78 6.22
C PHE A 78 10.90 -3.51 7.05
N LYS A 79 11.15 -2.23 7.34
CA LYS A 79 12.34 -1.78 8.10
C LYS A 79 12.00 -1.31 9.52
N GLY A 80 10.73 -1.30 9.90
CA GLY A 80 10.33 -0.97 11.26
C GLY A 80 10.54 -2.16 12.19
N GLU A 81 10.53 -1.88 13.49
CA GLU A 81 10.64 -2.89 14.53
C GLU A 81 9.24 -3.31 15.02
N LEU A 82 9.05 -4.61 15.19
CA LEU A 82 7.92 -5.17 15.93
C LEU A 82 8.38 -5.34 17.37
N TYR A 83 7.92 -4.44 18.25
CA TYR A 83 8.22 -4.51 19.67
C TYR A 83 7.11 -5.29 20.39
N PHE A 84 7.51 -6.35 21.09
CA PHE A 84 6.63 -7.15 21.94
C PHE A 84 7.09 -6.98 23.39
N GLU A 85 6.27 -6.33 24.22
CA GLU A 85 6.62 -6.11 25.63
C GLU A 85 6.37 -7.35 26.48
N TYR A 86 5.29 -8.08 26.21
CA TYR A 86 4.86 -9.23 27.01
C TYR A 86 4.83 -10.55 26.22
N ALA A 87 4.75 -10.48 24.88
CA ALA A 87 4.60 -11.68 24.07
C ALA A 87 5.97 -12.31 23.80
N GLU A 88 6.06 -13.61 24.02
CA GLU A 88 7.23 -14.43 23.74
C GLU A 88 6.88 -15.52 22.72
N PRO A 89 7.81 -15.88 21.81
CA PRO A 89 7.59 -17.00 20.90
C PRO A 89 7.53 -18.31 21.69
N VAL A 90 6.55 -19.15 21.36
CA VAL A 90 6.53 -20.54 21.87
C VAL A 90 7.71 -21.28 21.25
N LYS A 91 8.53 -21.92 22.08
CA LYS A 91 9.63 -22.77 21.60
C LYS A 91 9.03 -23.96 20.83
N GLU A 92 9.49 -24.19 19.61
CA GLU A 92 9.20 -25.43 18.88
C GLU A 92 9.73 -26.63 19.69
N ILE A 93 8.92 -27.69 19.75
CA ILE A 93 9.20 -28.96 20.44
C ILE A 93 9.94 -29.89 19.50
#